data_AF-K1UA55-F1
#
_entry.id   AF-K1UA55-F1
#
_cell.length_a   1.000
_cell.length_b   1.000
_cell.length_c   1.000
_cell.angle_alpha   90.00
_cell.angle_beta   90.00
_cell.angle_gamma   90.00
#
_symmetry.space_group_name_H-M   'P 1'
#
loop_
_entity.id
_entity.type
_entity.pdbx_description
1 polymer ?
#
loop_
_entity_poly.entity_id
_entity_poly.type
_entity_poly.pdbx_seq_one_letter_code
_entity_poly.pdbx_strand_id
1 'polypeptide(L)'
;MAHAIWHFRKSKESHLPDDEAMKAFKDIARSYYEDFDTRDYPKGKFDETCMDAVPLSFNLLSQASSFEDAIRLAISHGGDSDTIGAIVGSIAEARFGIPQEIKNRAMEYLPDEMQDVLKQFAGKCEIKPK
;
A
#
# COMPACT_ATOMS: atom_id res chain seq x y z
N MET A 1 -5.64 6.22 3.39
CA MET A 1 -4.44 5.93 2.56
C MET A 1 -3.37 7.02 2.65
N ALA A 2 -3.64 8.27 2.25
CA ALA A 2 -2.62 9.32 2.20
C ALA A 2 -1.87 9.57 3.52
N HIS A 3 -2.56 9.51 4.66
CA HIS A 3 -1.94 9.64 5.98
C HIS A 3 -0.92 8.52 6.25
N ALA A 4 -1.23 7.28 5.89
CA ALA A 4 -0.30 6.15 6.01
C ALA A 4 0.92 6.29 5.08
N ILE A 5 0.72 6.73 3.84
CA ILE A 5 1.83 6.99 2.90
C ILE A 5 2.73 8.11 3.42
N TRP A 6 2.14 9.20 3.90
CA TRP A 6 2.88 10.30 4.50
C TRP A 6 3.67 9.84 5.71
N HIS A 7 3.05 9.01 6.58
CA HIS A 7 3.71 8.41 7.72
C HIS A 7 4.97 7.68 7.30
N PHE A 8 4.88 6.65 6.45
CA PHE A 8 6.05 5.87 6.05
C PHE A 8 7.11 6.66 5.27
N ARG A 9 6.75 7.75 4.59
CA ARG A 9 7.73 8.55 3.80
C ARG A 9 8.36 9.70 4.56
N LYS A 10 7.68 10.27 5.55
CA LYS A 10 8.00 11.63 6.07
C LYS A 10 7.86 11.81 7.57
N SER A 11 7.19 10.91 8.29
CA SER A 11 7.04 11.09 9.73
C SER A 11 8.38 10.92 10.45
N LYS A 12 8.47 11.44 11.68
CA LYS A 12 9.66 11.19 12.50
C LYS A 12 9.76 9.71 12.84
N GLU A 13 8.60 9.08 12.99
CA GLU A 13 8.41 7.69 13.30
C GLU A 13 8.80 6.76 12.14
N SER A 14 8.87 7.26 10.90
CA SER A 14 9.30 6.47 9.74
C SER A 14 10.78 6.09 9.76
N HIS A 15 11.57 6.75 10.60
CA HIS A 15 13.00 6.50 10.78
C HIS A 15 13.28 5.63 12.02
N LEU A 16 12.23 5.28 12.78
CA LEU A 16 12.31 4.40 13.93
C LEU A 16 12.35 2.92 13.47
N PRO A 17 12.68 1.98 14.36
CA PRO A 17 12.56 0.55 14.07
C PRO A 17 11.16 0.20 13.56
N ASP A 18 11.06 -0.80 12.67
CA ASP A 18 9.80 -1.15 11.99
C ASP A 18 8.64 -1.41 12.97
N ASP A 19 8.90 -1.97 14.15
CA ASP A 19 7.90 -2.17 15.20
C ASP A 19 7.24 -0.86 15.66
N GLU A 20 8.01 0.22 15.83
CA GLU A 20 7.50 1.54 16.25
C GLU A 20 6.77 2.25 15.12
N ALA A 21 7.34 2.19 13.90
CA ALA A 21 6.68 2.70 12.70
C ALA A 21 5.34 1.98 12.46
N MET A 22 5.29 0.67 12.70
CA MET A 22 4.08 -0.13 12.56
C MET A 22 3.05 0.12 13.66
N LYS A 23 3.48 0.37 14.89
CA LYS A 23 2.59 0.80 15.96
C LYS A 23 1.87 2.10 15.57
N ALA A 24 2.63 3.11 15.13
CA ALA A 24 2.07 4.38 14.69
C ALA A 24 1.14 4.22 13.47
N PHE A 25 1.48 3.35 12.51
CA PHE A 25 0.58 3.02 11.40
C PHE A 25 -0.73 2.40 11.88
N LYS A 26 -0.69 1.45 12.82
CA LYS A 26 -1.90 0.84 13.40
C LYS A 26 -2.74 1.86 14.14
N ASP A 27 -2.14 2.79 14.87
CA ASP A 27 -2.86 3.87 15.54
C ASP A 27 -3.54 4.81 14.53
N ILE A 28 -2.86 5.14 13.42
CA ILE A 28 -3.47 5.87 12.30
C ILE A 28 -4.64 5.09 11.73
N ALA A 29 -4.49 3.80 11.45
CA ALA A 29 -5.55 2.95 10.90
C ALA A 29 -6.78 2.94 11.82
N ARG A 30 -6.58 2.73 13.14
CA ARG A 30 -7.67 2.76 14.14
C ARG A 30 -8.36 4.11 14.27
N SER A 31 -7.67 5.22 14.00
CA SER A 31 -8.29 6.55 14.01
C SER A 31 -9.34 6.73 12.90
N TYR A 32 -9.26 5.96 11.82
CA TYR A 32 -10.24 5.96 10.72
C TYR A 32 -11.19 4.77 10.80
N TYR A 33 -10.70 3.61 11.22
CA TYR A 33 -11.43 2.35 11.27
C TYR A 33 -11.02 1.61 12.55
N GLU A 34 -11.76 1.84 13.63
CA GLU A 34 -11.43 1.31 14.97
C GLU A 34 -11.25 -0.22 14.97
N ASP A 35 -12.04 -0.92 14.16
CA ASP A 35 -12.13 -2.37 14.07
C ASP A 35 -11.29 -2.98 12.93
N PHE A 36 -10.41 -2.21 12.26
CA PHE A 36 -9.78 -2.67 11.02
C PHE A 36 -9.02 -4.01 11.15
N ASP A 37 -8.47 -4.31 12.32
CA ASP A 37 -7.71 -5.53 12.62
C ASP A 37 -8.51 -6.60 13.37
N THR A 38 -9.76 -6.34 13.74
CA THR A 38 -10.64 -7.27 14.45
C THR A 38 -11.90 -7.66 13.66
N ARG A 39 -12.24 -6.89 12.62
CA ARG A 39 -13.34 -7.19 11.69
C ARG A 39 -13.09 -8.49 10.93
N ASP A 40 -14.17 -9.22 10.64
CA ASP A 40 -14.13 -10.38 9.75
C ASP A 40 -14.05 -9.94 8.28
N TYR A 41 -13.05 -10.48 7.56
CA TYR A 41 -12.86 -10.27 6.13
C TYR A 41 -12.89 -11.62 5.41
N PRO A 42 -14.08 -12.07 4.97
CA PRO A 42 -14.20 -13.33 4.27
C PRO A 42 -13.45 -13.30 2.94
N LYS A 43 -12.52 -14.25 2.76
CA LYS A 43 -11.76 -14.37 1.51
C LYS A 43 -12.70 -14.50 0.31
N GLY A 44 -12.41 -13.75 -0.75
CA GLY A 44 -13.16 -13.78 -2.00
C GLY A 44 -14.49 -13.03 -1.96
N LYS A 45 -14.88 -12.41 -0.84
CA LYS A 45 -16.04 -11.52 -0.81
C LYS A 45 -15.75 -10.31 -1.71
N PHE A 46 -16.55 -10.14 -2.76
CA PHE A 46 -16.50 -8.95 -3.59
C PHE A 46 -17.30 -7.84 -2.90
N ASP A 47 -16.62 -6.76 -2.52
CA ASP A 47 -17.18 -5.56 -1.91
C ASP A 47 -16.33 -4.36 -2.32
N GLU A 48 -16.86 -3.54 -3.20
CA GLU A 48 -16.18 -2.37 -3.76
C GLU A 48 -16.26 -1.13 -2.85
N THR A 49 -16.92 -1.24 -1.70
CA THR A 49 -17.11 -0.07 -0.83
C THR A 49 -15.80 0.29 -0.13
N CYS A 50 -15.56 1.60 0.00
CA CYS A 50 -14.44 2.10 0.80
C CYS A 50 -14.46 1.57 2.24
N MET A 51 -15.65 1.27 2.77
CA MET A 51 -15.84 0.80 4.13
C MET A 51 -15.25 -0.59 4.36
N ASP A 52 -15.13 -1.44 3.34
CA ASP A 52 -14.48 -2.75 3.45
C ASP A 52 -13.10 -2.76 2.79
N ALA A 53 -12.94 -2.18 1.60
CA ALA A 53 -11.68 -2.23 0.86
C ALA A 53 -10.50 -1.56 1.59
N VAL A 54 -10.74 -0.40 2.23
CA VAL A 54 -9.68 0.35 2.92
C VAL A 54 -9.22 -0.34 4.22
N PRO A 55 -10.11 -0.69 5.18
CA PRO A 55 -9.66 -1.34 6.40
C PRO A 55 -9.12 -2.76 6.16
N LEU A 56 -9.63 -3.51 5.17
CA LEU A 56 -9.01 -4.75 4.71
C LEU A 56 -7.57 -4.51 4.23
N SER A 57 -7.35 -3.49 3.41
CA SER A 57 -6.01 -3.15 2.93
C SER A 57 -5.06 -2.80 4.07
N PHE A 58 -5.54 -2.08 5.10
CA PHE A 58 -4.75 -1.81 6.30
C PHE A 58 -4.42 -3.08 7.09
N ASN A 59 -5.39 -3.99 7.23
CA ASN A 59 -5.20 -5.26 7.91
C ASN A 59 -4.13 -6.11 7.22
N LEU A 60 -4.24 -6.28 5.89
CA LEU A 60 -3.27 -7.04 5.09
C LEU A 60 -1.87 -6.44 5.16
N LEU A 61 -1.74 -5.12 5.03
CA LEU A 61 -0.44 -4.44 5.13
C LEU A 61 0.18 -4.60 6.53
N SER A 62 -0.64 -4.67 7.59
CA SER A 62 -0.17 -4.84 8.96
C SER A 62 0.46 -6.21 9.24
N GLN A 63 0.18 -7.19 8.37
CA GLN A 63 0.69 -8.56 8.43
C GLN A 63 1.86 -8.78 7.47
N ALA A 64 2.03 -7.89 6.49
CA ALA A 64 3.06 -8.03 5.46
C ALA A 64 4.48 -7.77 6.00
N SER A 65 5.42 -8.53 5.46
CA SER A 65 6.86 -8.48 5.77
C SER A 65 7.72 -7.89 4.64
N SER A 66 7.15 -7.72 3.44
CA SER A 66 7.79 -7.11 2.28
C SER A 66 6.76 -6.58 1.29
N PHE A 67 7.20 -5.83 0.29
CA PHE A 67 6.32 -5.37 -0.79
C PHE A 67 5.65 -6.52 -1.53
N GLU A 68 6.41 -7.54 -1.94
CA GLU A 68 5.87 -8.69 -2.67
C GLU A 68 4.90 -9.49 -1.80
N ASP A 69 5.23 -9.68 -0.53
CA ASP A 69 4.35 -10.32 0.45
C ASP A 69 3.03 -9.55 0.61
N ALA A 70 3.07 -8.23 0.71
CA ALA A 70 1.87 -7.38 0.77
C ALA A 70 0.98 -7.55 -0.47
N ILE A 71 1.56 -7.53 -1.67
CA ILE A 71 0.82 -7.75 -2.92
C ILE A 71 0.24 -9.17 -2.96
N ARG A 72 1.00 -10.20 -2.58
CA ARG A 72 0.51 -11.59 -2.53
C ARG A 72 -0.63 -11.75 -1.53
N LEU A 73 -0.57 -11.12 -0.36
CA LEU A 73 -1.65 -11.11 0.62
C LEU A 73 -2.92 -10.48 0.03
N ALA A 74 -2.81 -9.34 -0.67
CA ALA A 74 -3.93 -8.70 -1.36
C ALA A 74 -4.57 -9.59 -2.43
N ILE A 75 -3.76 -10.11 -3.37
CA ILE A 75 -4.28 -10.92 -4.48
C ILE A 75 -4.83 -12.27 -3.98
N SER A 76 -4.18 -12.90 -3.00
CA SER A 76 -4.64 -14.18 -2.44
C SER A 76 -5.86 -14.05 -1.52
N HIS A 77 -6.18 -12.83 -1.06
CA HIS A 77 -7.43 -12.57 -0.36
C HIS A 77 -8.64 -12.67 -1.31
N GLY A 78 -8.48 -12.25 -2.57
CA GLY A 78 -9.55 -12.24 -3.58
C GLY A 78 -10.56 -11.11 -3.38
N GLY A 79 -11.73 -11.21 -4.03
CA GLY A 79 -12.74 -10.15 -4.02
C GLY A 79 -12.40 -9.04 -5.02
N ASP A 80 -12.50 -7.78 -4.58
CA ASP A 80 -12.09 -6.58 -5.34
C ASP A 80 -10.55 -6.41 -5.30
N SER A 81 -9.86 -7.46 -5.72
CA SER A 81 -8.42 -7.64 -5.51
C SER A 81 -7.54 -6.62 -6.24
N ASP A 82 -8.02 -6.06 -7.34
CA ASP A 82 -7.36 -4.99 -8.08
C ASP A 82 -7.42 -3.67 -7.31
N THR A 83 -8.56 -3.30 -6.75
CA THR A 83 -8.68 -2.13 -5.88
C THR A 83 -7.87 -2.30 -4.60
N ILE A 84 -8.02 -3.45 -3.92
CA ILE A 84 -7.25 -3.77 -2.70
C ILE A 84 -5.75 -3.78 -3.01
N GLY A 85 -5.35 -4.41 -4.11
CA GLY A 85 -3.95 -4.47 -4.57
C GLY A 85 -3.38 -3.09 -4.86
N ALA A 86 -4.14 -2.19 -5.47
CA ALA A 86 -3.73 -0.82 -5.71
C ALA A 86 -3.53 -0.02 -4.40
N ILE A 87 -4.44 -0.17 -3.43
CA ILE A 87 -4.35 0.47 -2.11
C ILE A 87 -3.15 -0.08 -1.34
N VAL A 88 -3.05 -1.40 -1.19
CA VAL A 88 -1.96 -2.09 -0.48
C VAL A 88 -0.63 -1.75 -1.13
N GLY A 89 -0.51 -1.85 -2.45
CA GLY A 89 0.72 -1.55 -3.18
C GLY A 89 1.19 -0.10 -2.99
N SER A 90 0.27 0.87 -2.99
CA SER A 90 0.59 2.28 -2.80
C SER A 90 1.18 2.58 -1.42
N ILE A 91 0.71 1.89 -0.37
CA ILE A 91 1.24 2.07 1.00
C ILE A 91 2.47 1.18 1.23
N ALA A 92 2.49 -0.02 0.67
CA ALA A 92 3.60 -0.96 0.76
C ALA A 92 4.87 -0.40 0.09
N GLU A 93 4.73 0.30 -1.04
CA GLU A 93 5.86 1.00 -1.66
C GLU A 93 6.47 2.03 -0.70
N ALA A 94 5.64 2.76 0.06
CA ALA A 94 6.11 3.75 1.00
C ALA A 94 6.86 3.12 2.19
N ARG A 95 6.45 1.93 2.65
CA ARG A 95 7.08 1.21 3.76
C ARG A 95 8.33 0.42 3.35
N PHE A 96 8.27 -0.29 2.22
CA PHE A 96 9.27 -1.29 1.83
C PHE A 96 10.09 -0.90 0.59
N GLY A 97 9.63 0.07 -0.20
CA GLY A 97 10.07 0.25 -1.58
C GLY A 97 9.55 -0.86 -2.50
N ILE A 98 9.74 -0.70 -3.81
CA ILE A 98 9.41 -1.73 -4.81
C ILE A 98 10.71 -2.40 -5.29
N PRO A 99 10.84 -3.75 -5.22
CA PRO A 99 11.94 -4.46 -5.86
C PRO A 99 12.05 -4.12 -7.35
N GLN A 100 13.28 -3.89 -7.82
CA GLN A 100 13.50 -3.38 -9.19
C GLN A 100 13.01 -4.36 -10.25
N GLU A 101 13.10 -5.66 -10.00
CA GLU A 101 12.62 -6.73 -10.88
C GLU A 101 11.10 -6.66 -11.05
N ILE A 102 10.37 -6.47 -9.95
CA ILE A 102 8.91 -6.31 -9.97
C ILE A 102 8.53 -5.03 -10.72
N LYS A 103 9.25 -3.93 -10.48
CA LYS A 103 9.04 -2.66 -11.17
C LYS A 103 9.26 -2.80 -12.69
N ASN A 104 10.36 -3.41 -13.10
CA ASN A 104 10.68 -3.65 -14.51
C ASN A 104 9.62 -4.50 -15.18
N ARG A 105 9.23 -5.61 -14.53
CA ARG A 105 8.21 -6.51 -15.08
C ARG A 105 6.84 -5.83 -15.20
N ALA A 106 6.46 -5.00 -14.22
CA ALA A 106 5.23 -4.22 -14.28
C ALA A 106 5.23 -3.23 -15.46
N MET A 107 6.37 -2.58 -15.75
CA MET A 107 6.49 -1.68 -16.89
C MET A 107 6.30 -2.38 -18.23
N GLU A 108 6.76 -3.62 -18.38
CA GLU A 108 6.56 -4.43 -19.60
C GLU A 108 5.08 -4.73 -19.91
N TYR A 109 4.21 -4.72 -18.89
CA TYR A 109 2.76 -4.92 -19.07
C TYR A 109 2.02 -3.65 -19.48
N LEU A 110 2.63 -2.47 -19.31
CA LEU A 110 1.99 -1.20 -19.60
C LEU A 110 2.20 -0.79 -21.06
N PRO A 111 1.15 -0.36 -21.78
CA PRO A 111 1.29 0.28 -23.07
C PRO A 111 2.21 1.51 -23.00
N ASP A 112 2.92 1.81 -24.09
CA ASP A 112 3.90 2.90 -24.16
C ASP A 112 3.33 4.24 -23.68
N GLU A 113 2.07 4.55 -24.04
CA GLU A 113 1.37 5.77 -23.61
C GLU A 113 1.24 5.87 -22.09
N MET A 114 0.96 4.76 -21.40
CA MET A 114 0.87 4.73 -19.93
C MET A 114 2.26 4.87 -19.30
N GLN A 115 3.28 4.24 -19.90
CA GLN A 115 4.66 4.38 -19.43
C GLN A 115 5.12 5.84 -19.51
N ASP A 116 4.75 6.57 -20.57
CA ASP A 116 5.11 7.97 -20.74
C ASP A 116 4.42 8.89 -19.74
N VAL A 117 3.15 8.63 -19.42
CA VAL A 117 2.45 9.31 -18.32
C VAL A 117 3.17 9.08 -16.99
N LEU A 118 3.59 7.84 -16.70
CA LEU A 118 4.33 7.52 -15.48
C LEU A 118 5.70 8.22 -15.43
N LYS A 119 6.45 8.25 -16.53
CA LYS A 119 7.74 8.97 -16.61
C LYS A 119 7.55 10.47 -16.38
N GLN A 120 6.52 11.07 -16.99
CA GLN A 120 6.22 12.48 -16.80
C GLN A 120 5.81 12.79 -15.36
N PHE A 121 5.02 11.92 -14.74
CA PHE A 121 4.61 12.04 -13.35
C PHE A 121 5.82 11.93 -12.40
N ALA A 122 6.65 10.91 -12.59
CA ALA A 122 7.87 10.71 -11.81
C ALA A 122 8.81 11.93 -11.90
N GLY A 123 9.06 12.44 -13.11
CA GLY A 123 9.91 13.61 -13.31
C GLY A 123 9.36 14.92 -12.70
N LYS A 124 8.05 15.01 -12.46
CA LYS A 124 7.43 16.13 -11.72
C LYS A 124 7.42 15.93 -10.21
N CYS A 125 7.40 14.67 -9.75
CA CYS A 125 7.39 14.29 -8.34
C CYS A 125 8.78 14.13 -7.72
N GLU A 126 9.86 14.21 -8.51
CA GLU A 126 11.23 14.38 -8.00
C GLU A 126 11.31 15.68 -7.19
N ILE A 127 11.14 15.56 -5.87
CA ILE A 127 11.51 16.60 -4.92
C ILE A 127 13.03 16.73 -5.02
N LYS A 128 13.50 17.82 -5.64
CA LYS A 128 14.92 18.16 -5.65
C LYS A 128 15.48 18.05 -4.23
N PRO A 129 16.58 17.33 -4.00
CA PRO A 129 17.23 17.35 -2.70
C PRO A 129 17.58 18.81 -2.36
N LYS A 130 17.32 19.20 -1.11
CA LYS A 130 17.76 20.49 -0.56
C LYS A 130 19.28 20.58 -0.55
#